data_AF-A0A524LYR1-F1
#
_entry.id   AF-A0A524LYR1-F1
#
_cell.length_a   1.000
_cell.length_b   1.000
_cell.length_c   1.000
_cell.angle_alpha   90.00
_cell.angle_beta   90.00
_cell.angle_gamma   90.00
#
_symmetry.space_group_name_H-M   'P 1'
#
loop_
_entity.id
_entity.type
_entity.pdbx_description
1 polymer ?
#
loop_
_entity_poly.entity_id
_entity_poly.type
_entity_poly.pdbx_seq_one_letter_code
_entity_poly.pdbx_strand_id
1 'polypeptide(L)'
;MNRKLLVALALLVLLGPLVSAQEVGTGTTANTDLGTGEQALRIPFVNLEIREPGSNQEVALSLQLLLLLGILSLAPSFIIIMTSFLRISIVFDFVRRALSLQQVPPAQVLMGISLFLTMFIMWPTFTQIYENAFVPFSAGDIGME
;
A
#
# COMPACT_ATOMS: atom_id res chain seq x y z
N MET A 1 28.76 -29.45 -5.22
CA MET A 1 28.30 -28.13 -5.69
C MET A 1 26.79 -28.19 -5.81
N ASN A 2 26.09 -27.53 -4.89
CA ASN A 2 24.74 -27.94 -4.49
C ASN A 2 23.70 -27.23 -5.35
N ARG A 3 22.81 -28.00 -5.98
CA ARG A 3 21.75 -27.57 -6.93
C ARG A 3 20.88 -26.39 -6.44
N LYS A 4 20.88 -26.10 -5.12
CA LYS A 4 20.20 -24.96 -4.49
C LYS A 4 20.79 -23.59 -4.87
N LEU A 5 22.10 -23.50 -5.12
CA LEU A 5 22.76 -22.24 -5.50
C LEU A 5 22.44 -21.84 -6.96
N LEU A 6 22.16 -22.83 -7.81
CA LEU A 6 21.73 -22.63 -9.20
C LEU A 6 20.27 -22.15 -9.27
N VAL A 7 19.41 -22.60 -8.36
CA VAL A 7 18.00 -22.17 -8.25
C VAL A 7 17.87 -20.74 -7.70
N ALA A 8 18.70 -20.35 -6.72
CA ALA A 8 18.69 -18.98 -6.20
C ALA A 8 19.20 -17.95 -7.22
N LEU A 9 20.19 -18.32 -8.05
CA LEU A 9 20.68 -17.48 -9.15
C LEU A 9 19.66 -17.36 -10.29
N ALA A 10 18.94 -18.45 -10.61
CA ALA A 10 17.87 -18.45 -11.62
C ALA A 10 16.64 -17.62 -11.19
N LEU A 11 16.34 -17.56 -9.88
CA LEU A 11 15.25 -16.74 -9.35
C LEU A 11 15.59 -15.23 -9.36
N LEU A 12 16.87 -14.88 -9.22
CA LEU A 12 17.37 -13.50 -9.27
C LEU A 12 17.39 -12.93 -10.70
N VAL A 13 17.51 -13.77 -11.73
CA VAL A 13 17.61 -13.37 -13.15
C VAL A 13 16.24 -13.15 -13.81
N LEU A 14 15.15 -13.66 -13.24
CA LEU A 14 13.83 -13.69 -13.90
C LEU A 14 12.87 -12.54 -13.55
N LEU A 15 13.24 -11.64 -12.64
CA LEU A 15 12.40 -10.48 -12.26
C LEU A 15 13.09 -9.13 -12.47
N GLY A 16 14.07 -9.06 -13.37
CA GLY A 16 14.86 -7.86 -13.65
C GLY A 16 14.33 -6.93 -14.76
N PRO A 17 13.89 -7.42 -15.94
CA PRO A 17 13.79 -6.53 -17.10
C PRO A 17 12.34 -6.27 -17.59
N LEU A 18 11.41 -6.04 -16.68
CA LEU A 18 10.07 -5.51 -16.97
C LEU A 18 9.87 -4.40 -15.94
N VAL A 19 9.95 -3.11 -16.21
CA VAL A 19 9.44 -2.33 -17.34
C VAL A 19 10.06 -0.94 -17.10
N SER A 20 11.09 -0.56 -17.83
CA SER A 20 11.07 0.56 -18.80
C SER A 20 10.05 1.68 -18.49
N ALA A 21 10.52 2.78 -17.93
CA ALA A 21 10.16 4.14 -18.36
C ALA A 21 11.11 5.17 -17.71
N GLN A 22 11.73 5.98 -18.58
CA GLN A 22 12.28 7.32 -18.34
C GLN A 22 13.81 7.47 -18.09
N GLU A 23 14.53 7.39 -19.22
CA GLU A 23 15.56 8.31 -19.77
C GLU A 23 16.36 9.18 -18.76
N VAL A 24 17.66 8.98 -18.56
CA VAL A 24 18.82 9.28 -19.45
C VAL A 24 18.83 10.73 -19.98
N GLY A 25 19.38 11.63 -19.16
CA GLY A 25 19.94 12.92 -19.57
C GLY A 25 21.41 12.98 -19.18
N THR A 26 22.29 13.04 -20.17
CA THR A 26 23.76 13.04 -20.08
C THR A 26 24.33 14.32 -19.43
N GLY A 27 25.38 14.19 -18.63
CA GLY A 27 26.11 15.34 -18.10
C GLY A 27 27.39 14.98 -17.35
N THR A 28 28.39 14.49 -18.08
CA THR A 28 29.81 14.61 -17.66
C THR A 28 30.14 16.09 -17.49
N THR A 29 30.81 16.53 -16.42
CA THR A 29 32.21 17.02 -16.39
C THR A 29 32.51 17.74 -15.05
N ALA A 30 33.74 17.55 -14.61
CA ALA A 30 34.57 18.32 -13.68
C ALA A 30 34.06 19.67 -13.14
N ASN A 31 34.38 19.86 -11.86
CA ASN A 31 34.68 21.13 -11.19
C ASN A 31 35.03 22.27 -12.15
N THR A 32 34.20 23.31 -12.20
CA THR A 32 34.66 24.69 -12.28
C THR A 32 33.62 25.56 -11.56
N ASP A 33 34.18 26.42 -10.73
CA ASP A 33 33.60 27.50 -9.94
C ASP A 33 32.52 28.34 -10.65
N LEU A 34 31.79 29.11 -9.83
CA LEU A 34 31.00 30.33 -10.10
C LEU A 34 29.50 30.23 -9.78
N GLY A 35 29.15 30.86 -8.65
CA GLY A 35 27.99 31.74 -8.62
C GLY A 35 26.74 31.24 -7.88
N THR A 36 26.57 31.76 -6.67
CA THR A 36 25.29 32.28 -6.13
C THR A 36 24.06 31.37 -6.11
N GLY A 37 23.81 30.82 -4.92
CA GLY A 37 22.50 30.81 -4.26
C GLY A 37 21.32 30.16 -4.98
N GLU A 38 21.07 28.89 -4.68
CA GLU A 38 19.84 28.47 -3.97
C GLU A 38 19.92 26.98 -3.61
N GLN A 39 19.98 26.73 -2.31
CA GLN A 39 19.63 25.52 -1.56
C GLN A 39 19.55 24.19 -2.35
N ALA A 40 20.71 23.57 -2.57
CA ALA A 40 20.79 22.15 -2.83
C ALA A 40 20.06 21.38 -1.70
N LEU A 41 19.04 20.61 -2.10
CA LEU A 41 18.21 19.73 -1.29
C LEU A 41 19.06 18.96 -0.27
N ARG A 42 19.00 19.38 1.00
CA ARG A 42 19.66 18.69 2.12
C ARG A 42 18.92 17.41 2.40
N ILE A 43 19.32 16.34 1.71
CA ILE A 43 18.84 14.99 1.99
C ILE A 43 19.38 14.59 3.38
N PRO A 44 18.53 14.27 4.37
CA PRO A 44 18.97 13.89 5.70
C PRO A 44 19.73 12.55 5.64
N PHE A 45 20.89 12.50 6.28
CA PHE A 45 21.66 11.27 6.40
C PHE A 45 20.98 10.34 7.40
N VAL A 46 20.51 9.18 6.94
CA VAL A 46 19.97 8.12 7.80
C VAL A 46 21.12 7.18 8.14
N ASN A 47 21.52 7.17 9.41
CA ASN A 47 22.56 6.27 9.90
C ASN A 47 21.89 5.02 10.51
N LEU A 48 22.00 3.88 9.83
CA LEU A 48 21.46 2.60 10.31
C LEU A 48 22.51 1.93 11.21
N GLU A 49 22.45 2.24 12.50
CA GLU A 49 23.26 1.56 13.51
C GLU A 49 22.55 0.28 13.97
N ILE A 50 23.14 -0.88 13.66
CA ILE A 50 22.62 -2.18 14.08
C ILE A 50 23.16 -2.45 15.49
N ARG A 51 22.33 -2.18 16.50
CA ARG A 51 22.62 -2.50 17.89
C ARG A 51 22.02 -3.87 18.22
N GLU A 52 22.80 -4.74 18.86
CA GLU A 52 22.28 -6.00 19.39
C GLU A 52 21.29 -5.72 20.53
N PRO A 53 20.08 -6.32 20.51
CA PRO A 53 19.08 -6.09 21.54
C PRO A 53 19.59 -6.60 22.89
N GLY A 54 19.58 -5.73 23.89
CA GLY A 54 20.18 -6.01 25.20
C GLY A 54 19.29 -6.87 26.11
N SER A 55 18.01 -7.04 25.76
CA SER A 55 17.04 -7.81 26.55
C SER A 55 15.93 -8.43 25.70
N ASN A 56 15.33 -9.53 26.19
CA ASN A 56 14.18 -10.19 25.54
C ASN A 56 12.95 -9.26 25.41
N GLN A 57 12.87 -8.21 26.24
CA GLN A 57 11.75 -7.27 26.27
C GLN A 57 11.80 -6.27 25.10
N GLU A 58 13.00 -5.86 24.67
CA GLU A 58 13.20 -5.02 23.48
C GLU A 58 12.82 -5.75 22.19
N VAL A 59 13.10 -7.06 22.12
CA VAL A 59 12.69 -7.91 20.99
C VAL A 59 11.17 -8.07 20.95
N ALA A 60 10.53 -8.26 22.10
CA ALA A 60 9.06 -8.35 22.19
C ALA A 60 8.39 -7.04 21.73
N LEU A 61 8.90 -5.89 22.17
CA LEU A 61 8.39 -4.58 21.73
C LEU A 61 8.60 -4.35 20.23
N SER A 62 9.77 -4.71 19.70
CA SER A 62 10.07 -4.60 18.27
C SER A 62 9.17 -5.49 17.43
N LEU A 63 8.90 -6.73 17.87
CA LEU A 63 8.01 -7.67 17.20
C LEU A 63 6.54 -7.24 17.28
N GLN A 64 6.10 -6.72 18.43
CA GLN A 64 4.75 -6.16 18.58
C GLN A 64 4.54 -4.95 17.67
N LEU A 65 5.54 -4.07 17.55
CA LEU A 65 5.49 -2.92 16.66
C LEU A 65 5.46 -3.35 15.19
N LEU A 66 6.27 -4.36 14.82
CA LEU A 66 6.23 -4.97 13.49
C LEU A 66 4.83 -5.49 13.16
N LEU A 67 4.21 -6.24 14.07
CA LEU A 67 2.86 -6.78 13.88
C LEU A 67 1.82 -5.66 13.75
N LEU A 68 1.89 -4.65 14.62
CA LEU A 68 0.98 -3.51 14.60
C LEU A 68 1.06 -2.75 13.27
N LEU A 69 2.27 -2.42 12.79
CA LEU A 69 2.46 -1.76 11.50
C LEU A 69 2.01 -2.65 10.33
N GLY A 70 2.23 -3.96 10.43
CA GLY A 70 1.77 -4.93 9.44
C GLY A 70 0.24 -4.93 9.30
N ILE A 71 -0.47 -5.05 10.42
CA ILE A 71 -1.95 -5.00 10.44
C ILE A 71 -2.43 -3.64 9.92
N LEU A 72 -1.83 -2.52 10.34
CA LEU A 72 -2.28 -1.19 9.93
C LEU A 72 -2.11 -0.96 8.42
N SER A 73 -1.06 -1.53 7.81
CA SER A 73 -0.80 -1.47 6.37
C SER A 73 -1.80 -2.32 5.55
N LEU A 74 -2.17 -3.49 6.07
CA LEU A 74 -3.13 -4.41 5.43
C LEU A 74 -4.60 -4.02 5.63
N ALA A 75 -4.92 -3.39 6.77
CA ALA A 75 -6.26 -2.98 7.16
C ALA A 75 -7.05 -2.21 6.09
N PRO A 76 -6.50 -1.16 5.42
CA PRO A 76 -7.28 -0.40 4.43
C PRO A 76 -7.70 -1.26 3.24
N SER A 77 -6.82 -2.13 2.75
CA SER A 77 -7.15 -3.06 1.65
C SER A 77 -8.20 -4.08 2.08
N PHE A 78 -8.11 -4.57 3.32
CA PHE A 78 -9.06 -5.56 3.85
C PHE A 78 -10.49 -5.00 3.92
N ILE A 79 -10.64 -3.75 4.36
CA ILE A 79 -11.95 -3.07 4.38
C ILE A 79 -12.53 -2.99 2.96
N ILE A 80 -11.70 -2.68 1.97
CA ILE A 80 -12.16 -2.56 0.58
C ILE A 80 -12.65 -3.90 0.02
N ILE A 81 -11.95 -5.01 0.27
CA ILE A 81 -12.36 -6.34 -0.22
C ILE A 81 -13.54 -6.95 0.54
N MET A 82 -13.73 -6.57 1.80
CA MET A 82 -14.87 -7.03 2.62
C MET A 82 -16.18 -6.35 2.25
N THR A 83 -16.13 -5.22 1.53
CA THR A 83 -17.31 -4.46 1.12
C THR A 83 -17.70 -4.75 -0.34
N SER A 84 -18.80 -4.15 -0.80
CA SER A 84 -19.26 -4.27 -2.19
C SER A 84 -18.37 -3.57 -3.22
N PHE A 85 -17.36 -2.81 -2.79
CA PHE A 85 -16.49 -2.03 -3.69
C PHE A 85 -15.88 -2.87 -4.80
N LEU A 86 -15.29 -4.02 -4.46
CA LEU A 86 -14.61 -4.89 -5.42
C LEU A 86 -15.58 -5.41 -6.50
N ARG A 87 -16.79 -5.81 -6.11
CA ARG A 87 -17.80 -6.32 -7.05
C ARG A 87 -18.24 -5.22 -8.03
N ILE A 88 -18.56 -4.04 -7.53
CA ILE A 88 -19.02 -2.91 -8.35
C ILE A 88 -17.93 -2.48 -9.33
N SER A 89 -16.68 -2.35 -8.85
CA SER A 89 -15.55 -1.94 -9.69
C SER A 89 -15.27 -2.94 -10.82
N ILE A 90 -15.36 -4.26 -10.55
CA ILE A 90 -15.13 -5.30 -11.56
C ILE A 90 -16.24 -5.27 -12.62
N VAL A 91 -17.50 -5.11 -12.21
CA VAL A 91 -18.63 -5.01 -13.14
C VAL A 91 -18.46 -3.81 -14.07
N PHE A 92 -18.08 -2.64 -13.52
CA PHE A 92 -17.81 -1.47 -14.36
C PHE A 92 -16.62 -1.65 -15.30
N ASP A 93 -15.57 -2.37 -14.88
CA ASP A 93 -14.45 -2.66 -15.77
C ASP A 93 -14.83 -3.66 -16.87
N PHE A 94 -15.76 -4.59 -16.62
CA PHE A 94 -16.33 -5.42 -17.68
C PHE A 94 -17.20 -4.62 -18.64
N VAL A 95 -18.07 -3.73 -18.14
CA VAL A 95 -18.87 -2.82 -18.99
C VAL A 95 -17.95 -1.97 -19.85
N ARG A 96 -16.86 -1.45 -19.27
CA ARG A 96 -15.84 -0.69 -19.97
C ARG A 96 -15.27 -1.46 -21.17
N ARG A 97 -14.84 -2.70 -20.95
CA ARG A 97 -14.27 -3.55 -22.03
C ARG A 97 -15.34 -3.93 -23.06
N ALA A 98 -16.58 -4.13 -22.62
CA ALA A 98 -17.70 -4.53 -23.48
C ALA A 98 -18.15 -3.42 -24.44
N LEU A 99 -17.99 -2.14 -24.07
CA LEU A 99 -18.41 -1.02 -24.92
C LEU A 99 -17.55 -0.83 -26.18
N SER A 100 -16.38 -1.49 -26.31
CA SER A 100 -15.48 -1.44 -27.48
C SER A 100 -15.10 -0.02 -27.98
N LEU A 101 -15.36 1.03 -27.18
CA LEU A 101 -15.07 2.41 -27.53
C LEU A 101 -13.65 2.78 -27.09
N GLN A 102 -12.93 3.49 -27.96
CA GLN A 102 -11.52 3.85 -27.73
C GLN A 102 -11.32 4.82 -26.55
N GLN A 103 -12.37 5.54 -26.16
CA GLN A 103 -12.31 6.55 -25.10
C GLN A 103 -13.24 6.18 -23.95
N VAL A 104 -12.98 5.01 -23.37
CA VAL A 104 -13.63 4.57 -22.14
C VAL A 104 -13.26 5.48 -20.96
N PRO A 105 -14.18 5.72 -20.00
CA PRO A 105 -13.92 6.65 -18.92
C PRO A 105 -12.69 6.21 -18.08
N PRO A 106 -11.82 7.15 -17.66
CA PRO A 106 -10.59 6.85 -16.94
C PRO A 106 -10.83 5.99 -15.70
N ALA A 107 -9.89 5.10 -15.38
CA ALA A 107 -9.98 4.21 -14.21
C ALA A 107 -10.22 4.96 -12.89
N GLN A 108 -9.69 6.19 -12.76
CA GLN A 108 -9.90 7.06 -11.61
C GLN A 108 -11.38 7.48 -11.45
N VAL A 109 -12.09 7.72 -12.54
CA VAL A 109 -13.52 8.10 -12.49
C VAL A 109 -14.36 6.90 -12.09
N LEU A 110 -14.11 5.73 -12.68
CA LEU A 110 -14.80 4.48 -12.31
C LEU A 110 -14.57 4.14 -10.83
N MET A 111 -13.34 4.31 -10.35
CA MET A 111 -12.97 4.10 -8.96
C MET A 111 -13.67 5.09 -8.01
N GLY A 112 -13.81 6.36 -8.42
CA GLY A 112 -14.56 7.35 -7.63
C GLY A 112 -16.05 7.02 -7.53
N ILE A 113 -16.67 6.63 -8.65
CA ILE A 113 -18.08 6.25 -8.69
C ILE A 113 -18.34 4.98 -7.87
N SER A 114 -17.45 3.98 -7.96
CA SER A 114 -17.60 2.74 -7.19
C SER A 114 -17.50 2.98 -5.68
N LEU A 115 -16.63 3.88 -5.23
CA LEU A 115 -16.50 4.23 -3.81
C LEU A 115 -17.78 4.93 -3.30
N PHE A 116 -18.31 5.89 -4.06
CA PHE A 116 -19.55 6.58 -3.71
C PHE A 116 -20.75 5.61 -3.66
N LEU A 117 -20.90 4.76 -4.67
CA LEU A 117 -21.96 3.76 -4.70
C LEU A 117 -21.83 2.74 -3.55
N THR A 118 -20.60 2.39 -3.17
CA THR A 118 -20.33 1.50 -2.04
C THR A 118 -20.83 2.11 -0.73
N MET A 119 -20.54 3.39 -0.46
CA MET A 119 -21.08 4.06 0.74
C MET A 119 -22.61 4.04 0.76
N PHE A 120 -23.26 4.29 -0.38
CA PHE A 120 -24.72 4.26 -0.48
C PHE A 120 -25.30 2.87 -0.19
N ILE A 121 -24.72 1.82 -0.78
CA ILE A 121 -25.20 0.44 -0.59
C ILE A 121 -24.89 -0.09 0.82
N MET A 122 -23.81 0.37 1.46
CA MET A 122 -23.37 -0.07 2.79
C MET A 122 -24.02 0.67 3.96
N TRP A 123 -24.83 1.71 3.71
CA TRP A 123 -25.57 2.43 4.75
C TRP A 123 -26.26 1.53 5.81
N PRO A 124 -27.02 0.47 5.44
CA PRO A 124 -27.66 -0.41 6.44
C PRO A 124 -26.66 -1.25 7.23
N THR A 125 -25.53 -1.62 6.63
CA THR A 125 -24.47 -2.36 7.34
C THR A 125 -23.81 -1.48 8.38
N PHE A 126 -23.55 -0.20 8.07
CA PHE A 126 -23.03 0.75 9.06
C PHE A 126 -23.99 0.95 10.23
N THR A 127 -25.29 1.01 9.95
CA THR A 127 -26.34 1.13 11.00
C THR A 127 -26.34 -0.10 11.90
N GLN A 128 -26.33 -1.31 11.32
CA GLN A 128 -26.28 -2.55 12.09
C GLN A 128 -25.00 -2.67 12.92
N ILE A 129 -23.84 -2.26 12.40
CA ILE A 129 -22.58 -2.27 13.17
C ILE A 129 -22.67 -1.29 14.35
N TYR A 130 -23.25 -0.11 14.13
CA TYR A 130 -23.41 0.88 15.18
C TYR A 130 -24.31 0.35 16.31
N GLU A 131 -25.47 -0.22 15.97
CA GLU A 131 -26.43 -0.72 16.96
C GLU A 131 -25.97 -2.00 17.67
N ASN A 132 -25.35 -2.95 16.95
CA ASN A 132 -25.01 -4.26 17.51
C ASN A 132 -23.61 -4.35 18.10
N ALA A 133 -22.67 -3.47 17.71
CA ALA A 133 -21.31 -3.50 18.23
C ALA A 133 -20.99 -2.24 19.04
N PHE A 134 -21.21 -1.04 18.49
CA PHE A 134 -20.75 0.19 19.14
C PHE A 134 -21.59 0.55 20.38
N VAL A 135 -22.92 0.52 20.25
CA VAL A 135 -23.84 0.84 21.36
C VAL A 135 -23.61 -0.08 22.58
N PRO A 136 -23.69 -1.42 22.47
CA PRO A 136 -23.49 -2.30 23.61
C PRO A 136 -22.05 -2.26 24.16
N PHE A 137 -21.04 -2.03 23.31
CA PHE A 137 -19.66 -1.87 23.76
C PHE A 137 -19.48 -0.62 24.64
N SER A 138 -20.10 0.49 24.24
CA SER A 138 -20.05 1.74 25.01
C SER A 138 -20.91 1.71 26.27
N ALA A 139 -22.00 0.92 26.27
CA ALA A 139 -22.86 0.70 27.44
C ALA A 139 -22.23 -0.26 28.47
N GLY A 140 -21.17 -1.00 28.10
CA GLY A 140 -20.54 -2.00 28.95
C GLY A 140 -21.28 -3.34 29.02
N ASP A 141 -22.28 -3.54 28.14
CA ASP A 141 -23.08 -4.77 28.07
C ASP A 141 -22.33 -5.93 27.39
N ILE A 142 -21.27 -5.63 26.63
CA ILE A 142 -20.35 -6.61 26.03
C ILE A 142 -18.90 -6.32 26.43
N GLY A 143 -18.21 -7.34 26.95
CA GLY A 143 -16.76 -7.28 27.22
C GLY A 143 -15.94 -7.52 25.96
N MET A 144 -14.72 -6.98 25.89
CA MET A 144 -13.74 -7.46 24.91
C MET A 144 -13.31 -8.85 25.33
N GLU A 145 -13.87 -9.89 24.71
CA GLU A 145 -13.33 -11.25 24.74
C GLU A 145 -12.06 -11.35 23.88
#